data_AF-W8C954-F1
#
_entry.id   AF-W8C954-F1
#
_cell.length_a   1.000
_cell.length_b   1.000
_cell.length_c   1.000
_cell.angle_alpha   90.00
_cell.angle_beta   90.00
_cell.angle_gamma   90.00
#
_symmetry.space_group_name_H-M   'P 1'
#
loop_
_entity.id
_entity.type
_entity.pdbx_description
1 polymer ?
#
loop_
_entity_poly.entity_id
_entity_poly.type
_entity_poly.pdbx_seq_one_letter_code
_entity_poly.pdbx_strand_id
1 'polypeptide(L)'
;MTAEINKGPLLGQRHLQVFLLFTSIVVNYIAKFNASVAVVAMTDAETTNPNFPEYDWTDWQKQYILSSFFWGYFITQFPGGYLCRRFGAKRTMLISTLGSSVLGLLPPLCVSWGGWGVYCGLRVIQGFFQGFMFPCVHAHLAAWCPVSERNRLGALANTGIECGTLLSIFVSGIIASGSLGWPGLFYVSGGLGVVWCVAWIFLAANQPNESKFISTAELNYINAERPVTKELEAGEVEGKVPVPWRGILTSLPVWALVVARSAHSWGFSTLQAEIPTYMKGVLNMDMKKNALYSALPYLAMWCMSYVYLIISDVLLNRKILSLTGIRKTFNTLALWTPAVGLIAVGFLGEDQKTLAVVLMTANVGINAGSTIGSALNTIDLSPNYAGILMGIVNSAANVVPILTPLLVGVIVQDPNSRTQWQIVFIISAAVFFLGNLFYLVFGRMQSQPWDHPDYLLPKGNGGVLPPAEKNEETIVREKRKSLESQKVALG
;
A
#
# COMPACT_ATOMS: atom_id res chain seq x y z
N MET A 1 1.45 -32.23 -28.29
CA MET A 1 0.29 -31.35 -28.03
C MET A 1 0.65 -30.44 -26.87
N THR A 2 1.04 -29.20 -27.16
CA THR A 2 1.18 -28.15 -26.16
C THR A 2 -0.22 -27.82 -25.67
N ALA A 3 -0.51 -28.10 -24.39
CA ALA A 3 -1.74 -27.64 -23.77
C ALA A 3 -1.81 -26.13 -23.96
N GLU A 4 -2.73 -25.64 -24.79
CA GLU A 4 -3.06 -24.22 -24.83
C GLU A 4 -3.54 -23.88 -23.43
N ILE A 5 -2.71 -23.17 -22.67
CA ILE A 5 -3.14 -22.54 -21.43
C ILE A 5 -4.20 -21.54 -21.89
N ASN A 6 -5.46 -21.89 -21.68
CA ASN A 6 -6.60 -21.06 -22.03
C ASN A 6 -6.58 -19.84 -21.10
N LYS A 7 -5.75 -18.86 -21.46
CA LYS A 7 -5.71 -17.54 -20.86
C LYS A 7 -7.08 -16.97 -21.16
N GLY A 8 -7.92 -16.82 -20.14
CA GLY A 8 -9.25 -16.23 -20.29
C GLY A 8 -9.21 -14.86 -21.01
N PRO A 9 -10.36 -14.20 -21.20
CA PRO A 9 -10.46 -13.01 -22.05
C PRO A 9 -9.41 -11.92 -21.70
N LEU A 10 -8.89 -11.24 -22.74
CA LEU A 10 -7.89 -10.18 -22.62
C LEU A 10 -8.33 -9.06 -21.66
N LEU A 11 -9.63 -8.72 -21.70
CA LEU A 11 -10.31 -7.87 -20.73
C LEU A 11 -11.52 -8.66 -20.21
N GLY A 12 -11.62 -8.75 -18.89
CA GLY A 12 -12.58 -9.62 -18.22
C GLY A 12 -12.98 -9.06 -16.86
N GLN A 13 -13.81 -9.82 -16.14
CA GLN A 13 -14.34 -9.38 -14.86
C GLN A 13 -13.22 -9.14 -13.83
N ARG A 14 -12.11 -9.89 -13.87
CA ARG A 14 -10.94 -9.66 -12.99
C ARG A 14 -10.33 -8.27 -13.15
N HIS A 15 -10.29 -7.77 -14.38
CA HIS A 15 -9.76 -6.44 -14.69
C HIS A 15 -10.69 -5.35 -14.18
N LEU A 16 -12.00 -5.54 -14.31
CA LEU A 16 -13.00 -4.64 -13.73
C LEU A 16 -12.89 -4.61 -12.19
N GLN A 17 -12.73 -5.75 -11.53
CA GLN A 17 -12.52 -5.79 -10.08
C GLN A 17 -11.27 -4.99 -9.67
N VAL A 18 -10.16 -5.17 -10.37
CA VAL A 18 -8.90 -4.44 -10.11
C VAL A 18 -9.07 -2.94 -10.33
N PHE A 19 -9.80 -2.53 -11.38
CA PHE A 19 -10.11 -1.13 -11.62
C PHE A 19 -11.00 -0.53 -10.50
N LEU A 20 -11.96 -1.30 -9.98
CA LEU A 20 -12.75 -0.89 -8.82
C LEU A 20 -11.88 -0.77 -7.55
N LEU A 21 -10.91 -1.66 -7.34
CA LEU A 21 -9.95 -1.52 -6.23
C LEU A 21 -9.08 -0.26 -6.39
N PHE A 22 -8.56 -0.02 -7.60
CA PHE A 22 -7.78 1.19 -7.92
C PHE A 22 -8.58 2.46 -7.62
N THR A 23 -9.79 2.57 -8.17
CA THR A 23 -10.66 3.75 -7.95
C THR A 23 -11.07 3.91 -6.50
N SER A 24 -11.26 2.81 -5.75
CA SER A 24 -11.53 2.87 -4.31
C SER A 24 -10.38 3.50 -3.54
N ILE A 25 -9.14 3.05 -3.83
CA ILE A 25 -7.94 3.58 -3.20
C ILE A 25 -7.81 5.06 -3.53
N VAL A 26 -7.99 5.44 -4.80
CA VAL A 26 -7.94 6.85 -5.24
C VAL A 26 -8.90 7.71 -4.42
N VAL A 27 -10.18 7.33 -4.35
CA VAL A 27 -11.20 8.14 -3.67
C VAL A 27 -10.94 8.24 -2.17
N ASN A 28 -10.58 7.13 -1.52
CA ASN A 28 -10.23 7.11 -0.10
C ASN A 28 -8.97 7.95 0.21
N TYR A 29 -7.99 7.97 -0.70
CA TYR A 29 -6.79 8.78 -0.55
C TYR A 29 -7.06 10.28 -0.77
N ILE A 30 -7.94 10.63 -1.70
CA ILE A 30 -8.46 12.00 -1.84
C ILE A 30 -9.10 12.44 -0.52
N ALA A 31 -10.07 11.69 0.00
CA ALA A 31 -10.73 12.03 1.26
C ALA A 31 -9.75 12.15 2.45
N LYS A 32 -8.71 11.30 2.48
CA LYS A 32 -7.68 11.33 3.53
C LYS A 32 -6.87 12.63 3.52
N PHE A 33 -6.36 13.03 2.36
CA PHE A 33 -5.44 14.17 2.21
C PHE A 33 -6.14 15.53 2.04
N ASN A 34 -7.42 15.55 1.66
CA ASN A 34 -8.22 16.77 1.60
C ASN A 34 -8.23 17.52 2.94
N ALA A 35 -8.13 16.82 4.08
CA ALA A 35 -8.07 17.44 5.39
C ALA A 35 -6.87 18.39 5.57
N SER A 36 -5.70 18.08 4.99
CA SER A 36 -4.52 18.94 5.08
C SER A 36 -4.73 20.27 4.37
N VAL A 37 -5.37 20.25 3.20
CA VAL A 37 -5.71 21.45 2.44
C VAL A 37 -6.88 22.20 3.08
N ALA A 38 -7.88 21.47 3.57
CA ALA A 38 -9.04 22.06 4.24
C ALA A 38 -8.66 22.82 5.51
N VAL A 39 -7.78 22.27 6.36
CA VAL A 39 -7.33 22.96 7.59
C VAL A 39 -6.62 24.27 7.26
N VAL A 40 -5.82 24.32 6.19
CA VAL A 40 -5.22 25.58 5.72
C VAL A 40 -6.30 26.55 5.24
N ALA A 41 -7.18 26.11 4.34
CA ALA A 41 -8.26 26.93 3.79
C ALA A 41 -9.25 27.46 4.84
N MET A 42 -9.43 26.74 5.95
CA MET A 42 -10.32 27.11 7.06
C MET A 42 -9.66 28.06 8.07
N THR A 43 -8.34 28.19 8.07
CA THR A 43 -7.59 28.98 9.07
C THR A 43 -6.75 30.10 8.47
N ASP A 44 -6.82 30.25 7.15
CA ASP A 44 -6.18 31.30 6.36
C ASP A 44 -7.08 31.61 5.14
N ALA A 45 -8.18 32.31 5.41
CA ALA A 45 -9.18 32.61 4.38
C ALA A 45 -8.69 33.70 3.41
N GLU A 46 -7.83 34.61 3.86
CA GLU A 46 -7.25 35.68 3.05
C GLU A 46 -6.40 35.15 1.88
N THR A 47 -5.62 34.09 2.11
CA THR A 47 -4.79 33.49 1.05
C THR A 47 -5.55 32.50 0.16
N THR A 48 -6.69 31.97 0.63
CA THR A 48 -7.42 30.90 -0.06
C THR A 48 -8.72 31.40 -0.71
N ASN A 49 -9.69 31.84 0.08
CA ASN A 49 -10.97 32.37 -0.42
C ASN A 49 -11.69 33.17 0.68
N PRO A 50 -11.77 34.51 0.56
CA PRO A 50 -12.35 35.37 1.59
C PRO A 50 -13.89 35.26 1.72
N ASN A 51 -14.57 34.55 0.81
CA ASN A 51 -16.03 34.40 0.85
C ASN A 51 -16.51 33.33 1.84
N PHE A 52 -15.59 32.60 2.49
CA PHE A 52 -15.91 31.48 3.39
C PHE A 52 -15.45 31.78 4.83
N PRO A 53 -16.12 31.19 5.84
CA PRO A 53 -15.81 31.46 7.25
C PRO A 53 -14.40 30.98 7.60
N GLU A 54 -13.69 31.85 8.30
CA GLU A 54 -12.38 31.57 8.90
C GLU A 54 -12.55 31.13 10.37
N TYR A 55 -11.73 30.18 10.77
CA TYR A 55 -11.70 29.63 12.12
C TYR A 55 -10.35 29.93 12.76
N ASP A 56 -10.38 30.57 13.93
CA ASP A 56 -9.19 30.84 14.72
C ASP A 56 -8.76 29.58 15.49
N TRP A 57 -8.09 28.67 14.78
CA TRP A 57 -7.50 27.46 15.37
C TRP A 57 -6.02 27.65 15.61
N THR A 58 -5.60 27.36 16.85
CA THR A 58 -4.19 27.30 17.23
C THR A 58 -3.44 26.19 16.49
N ASP A 59 -2.12 26.32 16.34
CA ASP A 59 -1.30 25.33 15.63
C ASP A 59 -1.41 23.91 16.20
N TRP A 60 -1.52 23.77 17.53
CA TRP A 60 -1.73 22.46 18.13
C TRP A 60 -3.09 21.88 17.72
N GLN A 61 -4.18 22.65 17.71
CA GLN A 61 -5.49 22.17 17.25
C GLN A 61 -5.45 21.68 15.80
N LYS A 62 -4.77 22.43 14.90
CA LYS A 62 -4.54 22.02 13.51
C LYS A 62 -3.85 20.66 13.44
N GLN A 63 -2.77 20.47 14.21
CA GLN A 63 -2.03 19.20 14.24
C GLN A 63 -2.88 18.04 14.79
N TYR A 64 -3.65 18.26 15.86
CA TYR A 64 -4.55 17.25 16.41
C TYR A 64 -5.60 16.79 15.40
N ILE A 65 -6.21 17.72 14.66
CA ILE A 65 -7.15 17.39 13.58
C ILE A 65 -6.47 16.50 12.51
N LEU A 66 -5.26 16.85 12.08
CA LEU A 66 -4.53 16.09 11.06
C LEU A 66 -4.14 14.70 11.56
N SER A 67 -3.64 14.58 12.79
CA SER A 67 -3.20 13.32 13.38
C SER A 67 -4.34 12.38 13.79
N SER A 68 -5.50 12.93 14.16
CA SER A 68 -6.64 12.17 14.70
C SER A 68 -7.14 11.04 13.78
N PHE A 69 -7.05 11.24 12.46
CA PHE A 69 -7.35 10.20 11.46
C PHE A 69 -6.50 8.94 11.67
N PHE A 70 -5.20 9.12 11.96
CA PHE A 70 -4.28 8.00 12.12
C PHE A 70 -4.56 7.20 13.39
N TRP A 71 -5.14 7.82 14.43
CA TRP A 71 -5.51 7.13 15.67
C TRP A 71 -6.58 6.07 15.43
N GLY A 72 -7.66 6.43 14.73
CA GLY A 72 -8.70 5.48 14.34
C GLY A 72 -8.18 4.44 13.34
N TYR A 73 -7.37 4.88 12.38
CA TYR A 73 -6.81 4.02 11.33
C TYR A 73 -5.90 2.92 11.89
N PHE A 74 -5.06 3.23 12.87
CA PHE A 74 -4.15 2.27 13.48
C PHE A 74 -4.90 1.11 14.17
N ILE A 75 -5.98 1.44 14.90
CA ILE A 75 -6.78 0.47 15.67
C ILE A 75 -7.41 -0.58 14.75
N THR A 76 -7.85 -0.20 13.55
CA THR A 76 -8.65 -1.08 12.68
C THR A 76 -7.85 -1.87 11.66
N GLN A 77 -6.59 -1.52 11.38
CA GLN A 77 -5.72 -2.27 10.47
C GLN A 77 -5.51 -3.73 10.91
N PHE A 78 -5.26 -3.96 12.20
CA PHE A 78 -5.05 -5.30 12.75
C PHE A 78 -6.32 -6.18 12.69
N PRO A 79 -7.49 -5.76 13.24
CA PRO A 79 -8.71 -6.55 13.16
C PRO A 79 -9.31 -6.60 11.74
N GLY A 80 -8.93 -5.68 10.84
CA GLY A 80 -9.48 -5.60 9.49
C GLY A 80 -9.27 -6.85 8.66
N GLY A 81 -8.11 -7.50 8.76
CA GLY A 81 -7.87 -8.78 8.09
C GLY A 81 -8.78 -9.91 8.60
N TYR A 82 -9.00 -9.97 9.91
CA TYR A 82 -9.89 -10.95 10.53
C TYR A 82 -11.36 -10.71 10.14
N LEU A 83 -11.82 -9.45 10.18
CA LEU A 83 -13.17 -9.06 9.78
C LEU A 83 -13.42 -9.33 8.30
N CYS A 84 -12.44 -9.05 7.43
CA CYS A 84 -12.52 -9.37 6.00
C CYS A 84 -12.67 -10.88 5.77
N ARG A 85 -11.93 -11.72 6.51
CA ARG A 85 -12.08 -13.19 6.44
C ARG A 85 -13.46 -13.64 6.94
N ARG A 86 -14.01 -12.98 7.97
CA ARG A 86 -15.31 -13.34 8.56
C ARG A 86 -16.48 -12.94 7.67
N PHE A 87 -16.50 -11.71 7.16
CA PHE A 87 -17.65 -11.10 6.47
C PHE A 87 -17.50 -11.00 4.94
N GLY A 88 -16.30 -11.27 4.41
CA GLY A 88 -15.98 -11.17 2.98
C GLY A 88 -15.51 -9.76 2.57
N ALA A 89 -14.62 -9.70 1.58
CA ALA A 89 -14.01 -8.45 1.12
C ALA A 89 -15.03 -7.43 0.57
N LYS A 90 -16.06 -7.88 -0.17
CA LYS A 90 -17.11 -7.03 -0.75
C LYS A 90 -17.85 -6.23 0.33
N ARG A 91 -18.34 -6.90 1.38
CA ARG A 91 -19.13 -6.25 2.44
C ARG A 91 -18.26 -5.35 3.30
N THR A 92 -17.09 -5.83 3.72
CA THR A 92 -16.19 -5.05 4.57
C THR A 92 -15.66 -3.81 3.85
N MET A 93 -15.31 -3.91 2.56
CA MET A 93 -14.83 -2.77 1.77
C MET A 93 -15.93 -1.74 1.48
N LEU A 94 -17.18 -2.19 1.30
CA LEU A 94 -18.35 -1.30 1.18
C LEU A 94 -18.54 -0.49 2.46
N ILE A 95 -18.58 -1.15 3.62
CA ILE A 95 -18.75 -0.47 4.93
C ILE A 95 -17.59 0.50 5.18
N SER A 96 -16.36 0.09 4.86
CA SER A 96 -15.15 0.91 4.98
C SER A 96 -15.25 2.21 4.16
N THR A 97 -15.52 2.09 2.86
CA THR A 97 -15.55 3.27 1.98
C THR A 97 -16.80 4.11 2.22
N LEU A 98 -17.96 3.50 2.43
CA LEU A 98 -19.21 4.24 2.69
C LEU A 98 -19.12 5.00 4.01
N GLY A 99 -18.64 4.36 5.07
CA GLY A 99 -18.45 5.00 6.38
C GLY A 99 -17.48 6.17 6.29
N SER A 100 -16.33 6.00 5.62
CA SER A 100 -15.36 7.09 5.39
C SER A 100 -15.96 8.24 4.57
N SER A 101 -16.76 7.92 3.55
CA SER A 101 -17.35 8.90 2.64
C SER A 101 -18.47 9.71 3.28
N VAL A 102 -19.38 9.05 4.02
CA VAL A 102 -20.45 9.72 4.77
C VAL A 102 -19.85 10.63 5.83
N LEU A 103 -18.87 10.15 6.61
CA LEU A 103 -18.17 10.99 7.59
C LEU A 103 -17.38 12.12 6.96
N GLY A 104 -16.92 11.94 5.71
CA GLY A 104 -16.29 12.99 4.92
C GLY A 104 -17.24 14.08 4.44
N LEU A 105 -18.56 13.84 4.38
CA LEU A 105 -19.57 14.84 3.98
C LEU A 105 -20.05 15.71 5.15
N LEU A 106 -19.86 15.26 6.39
CA LEU A 106 -20.32 15.94 7.60
C LEU A 106 -19.52 17.18 8.04
N PRO A 107 -18.19 17.34 7.78
CA PRO A 107 -17.43 18.46 8.33
C PRO A 107 -18.00 19.85 7.99
N PRO A 108 -18.46 20.15 6.76
CA PRO A 108 -19.10 21.43 6.46
C PRO A 108 -20.31 21.77 7.34
N LEU A 109 -21.06 20.76 7.78
CA LEU A 109 -22.27 20.92 8.58
C LEU A 109 -21.96 20.98 10.08
N CYS A 110 -20.95 20.24 10.53
CA CYS A 110 -20.68 20.02 11.95
C CYS A 110 -19.62 20.96 12.53
N VAL A 111 -18.71 21.48 11.70
CA VAL A 111 -17.61 22.36 12.17
C VAL A 111 -18.14 23.70 12.64
N SER A 112 -19.19 24.23 12.01
CA SER A 112 -19.84 25.49 12.42
C SER A 112 -20.44 25.43 13.83
N TRP A 113 -20.85 24.25 14.29
CA TRP A 113 -21.44 24.05 15.62
C TRP A 113 -20.41 23.68 16.69
N GLY A 114 -19.48 22.78 16.38
CA GLY A 114 -18.59 22.16 17.37
C GLY A 114 -17.10 22.43 17.19
N GLY A 115 -16.73 23.30 16.24
CA GLY A 115 -15.36 23.72 15.99
C GLY A 115 -14.39 22.57 15.72
N TRP A 116 -13.15 22.73 16.17
CA TRP A 116 -12.06 21.77 15.94
C TRP A 116 -12.28 20.41 16.60
N GLY A 117 -12.94 20.38 17.76
CA GLY A 117 -13.16 19.15 18.54
C GLY A 117 -14.09 18.16 17.83
N VAL A 118 -15.19 18.66 17.26
CA VAL A 118 -16.10 17.82 16.46
C VAL A 118 -15.44 17.36 15.17
N TYR A 119 -14.63 18.22 14.53
CA TYR A 119 -13.89 17.79 13.34
C TYR A 119 -12.90 16.66 13.65
N CYS A 120 -12.17 16.79 14.76
CA CYS A 120 -11.29 15.76 15.27
C CYS A 120 -12.04 14.44 15.50
N GLY A 121 -13.21 14.48 16.16
CA GLY A 121 -14.07 13.31 16.35
C GLY A 121 -14.48 12.64 15.04
N LEU A 122 -14.94 13.42 14.05
CA LEU A 122 -15.29 12.91 12.71
C LEU A 122 -14.08 12.22 12.04
N ARG A 123 -12.89 12.82 12.16
CA ARG A 123 -11.64 12.29 11.59
C ARG A 123 -11.21 10.97 12.23
N VAL A 124 -11.34 10.81 13.56
CA VAL A 124 -11.06 9.54 14.24
C VAL A 124 -11.96 8.43 13.69
N ILE A 125 -13.27 8.68 13.60
CA ILE A 125 -14.23 7.68 13.12
C ILE A 125 -13.99 7.40 11.62
N GLN A 126 -13.66 8.43 10.82
CA GLN A 126 -13.30 8.26 9.42
C GLN A 126 -12.08 7.33 9.26
N GLY A 127 -11.04 7.56 10.05
CA GLY A 127 -9.86 6.71 10.10
C GLY A 127 -10.17 5.27 10.48
N PHE A 128 -11.05 5.08 11.48
CA PHE A 128 -11.53 3.76 11.90
C PHE A 128 -12.12 2.98 10.72
N PHE A 129 -13.02 3.57 9.95
CA PHE A 129 -13.60 2.92 8.77
C PHE A 129 -12.56 2.65 7.68
N GLN A 130 -11.68 3.61 7.38
CA GLN A 130 -10.71 3.48 6.29
C GLN A 130 -9.59 2.47 6.58
N GLY A 131 -9.33 2.13 7.85
CA GLY A 131 -8.32 1.13 8.22
C GLY A 131 -8.61 -0.29 7.73
N PHE A 132 -9.87 -0.60 7.40
CA PHE A 132 -10.23 -1.90 6.81
C PHE A 132 -9.85 -2.05 5.33
N MET A 133 -9.55 -0.95 4.64
CA MET A 133 -9.40 -0.91 3.19
C MET A 133 -8.28 -1.83 2.67
N PHE A 134 -7.04 -1.68 3.14
CA PHE A 134 -5.90 -2.44 2.62
C PHE A 134 -5.98 -3.95 2.88
N PRO A 135 -6.36 -4.43 4.09
CA PRO A 135 -6.64 -5.83 4.32
C PRO A 135 -7.66 -6.40 3.32
N CYS A 136 -8.73 -5.64 3.01
CA CYS A 136 -9.74 -6.05 2.04
C CYS A 136 -9.22 -6.07 0.61
N VAL A 137 -8.48 -5.03 0.18
CA VAL A 137 -7.86 -4.95 -1.14
C VAL A 137 -6.97 -6.16 -1.39
N HIS A 138 -6.09 -6.50 -0.44
CA HIS A 138 -5.15 -7.61 -0.59
C HIS A 138 -5.85 -8.98 -0.55
N ALA A 139 -6.88 -9.14 0.29
CA ALA A 139 -7.71 -10.34 0.29
C ALA A 139 -8.48 -10.51 -1.03
N HIS A 140 -9.02 -9.42 -1.59
CA HIS A 140 -9.74 -9.43 -2.86
C HIS A 140 -8.81 -9.73 -4.03
N LEU A 141 -7.61 -9.12 -4.07
CA LEU A 141 -6.57 -9.42 -5.05
C LEU A 141 -6.16 -10.90 -4.99
N ALA A 142 -6.00 -11.46 -3.79
CA ALA A 142 -5.64 -12.87 -3.62
C ALA A 142 -6.72 -13.82 -4.17
N ALA A 143 -8.00 -13.44 -4.09
CA ALA A 143 -9.12 -14.25 -4.58
C ALA A 143 -9.36 -14.11 -6.10
N TRP A 144 -9.12 -12.93 -6.68
CA TRP A 144 -9.48 -12.62 -8.06
C TRP A 144 -8.33 -12.66 -9.06
N CYS A 145 -7.09 -12.48 -8.61
CA CYS A 145 -5.93 -12.43 -9.50
C CYS A 145 -5.26 -13.80 -9.62
N PRO A 146 -5.22 -14.38 -10.84
CA PRO A 146 -4.39 -15.54 -11.16
C PRO A 146 -2.93 -15.29 -10.80
N VAL A 147 -2.19 -16.32 -10.41
CA VAL A 147 -0.81 -16.20 -9.92
C VAL A 147 0.09 -15.57 -10.99
N SER A 148 -0.13 -15.90 -12.27
CA SER A 148 0.65 -15.37 -13.39
C SER A 148 0.50 -13.85 -13.60
N GLU A 149 -0.70 -13.31 -13.38
CA GLU A 149 -1.02 -11.89 -13.61
C GLU A 149 -1.04 -11.06 -12.32
N ARG A 150 -0.92 -11.71 -11.16
CA ARG A 150 -1.04 -11.10 -9.83
C ARG A 150 -0.11 -9.93 -9.62
N ASN A 151 1.13 -10.01 -10.11
CA ASN A 151 2.07 -8.90 -10.03
C ASN A 151 1.52 -7.66 -10.76
N ARG A 152 1.05 -7.83 -11.99
CA ARG A 152 0.56 -6.73 -12.84
C ARG A 152 -0.72 -6.12 -12.27
N LEU A 153 -1.71 -6.96 -11.98
CA LEU A 153 -3.01 -6.51 -11.49
C LEU A 153 -2.93 -5.94 -10.06
N GLY A 154 -2.16 -6.58 -9.19
CA GLY A 154 -1.95 -6.10 -7.83
C GLY A 154 -1.22 -4.77 -7.78
N ALA A 155 -0.20 -4.59 -8.62
CA ALA A 155 0.51 -3.33 -8.71
C ALA A 155 -0.41 -2.23 -9.26
N LEU A 156 -1.15 -2.50 -10.35
CA LEU A 156 -2.11 -1.55 -10.91
C LEU A 156 -3.14 -1.08 -9.87
N ALA A 157 -3.70 -1.99 -9.07
CA ALA A 157 -4.59 -1.60 -7.97
C ALA A 157 -3.90 -0.66 -6.97
N ASN A 158 -2.69 -1.01 -6.53
CA ASN A 158 -1.96 -0.22 -5.52
C ASN A 158 -1.48 1.14 -6.05
N THR A 159 -1.25 1.32 -7.36
CA THR A 159 -0.92 2.64 -7.95
C THR A 159 -1.99 3.72 -7.72
N GLY A 160 -3.17 3.32 -7.25
CA GLY A 160 -4.23 4.23 -6.82
C GLY A 160 -3.82 5.10 -5.62
N ILE A 161 -2.83 4.68 -4.83
CA ILE A 161 -2.30 5.45 -3.69
C ILE A 161 -1.69 6.76 -4.20
N GLU A 162 -0.77 6.64 -5.15
CA GLU A 162 -0.03 7.75 -5.74
C GLU A 162 -0.97 8.64 -6.55
N CYS A 163 -1.86 8.03 -7.35
CA CYS A 163 -2.86 8.75 -8.13
C CYS A 163 -3.81 9.57 -7.24
N GLY A 164 -4.36 8.97 -6.18
CA GLY A 164 -5.27 9.66 -5.26
C GLY A 164 -4.60 10.78 -4.49
N THR A 165 -3.34 10.57 -4.07
CA THR A 165 -2.54 11.61 -3.40
C THR A 165 -2.30 12.80 -4.32
N LEU A 166 -1.89 12.53 -5.57
CA LEU A 166 -1.66 13.54 -6.60
C LEU A 166 -2.94 14.34 -6.89
N LEU A 167 -4.05 13.64 -7.13
CA LEU A 167 -5.35 14.27 -7.40
C LEU A 167 -5.84 15.09 -6.21
N SER A 168 -5.63 14.63 -4.97
CA SER A 168 -5.97 15.42 -3.78
C SER A 168 -5.22 16.75 -3.78
N ILE A 169 -3.89 16.73 -3.90
CA ILE A 169 -3.08 17.95 -3.83
C ILE A 169 -3.47 18.94 -4.94
N PHE A 170 -3.64 18.46 -6.18
CA PHE A 170 -3.99 19.33 -7.32
C PHE A 170 -5.44 19.81 -7.28
N VAL A 171 -6.40 18.90 -7.16
CA VAL A 171 -7.83 19.23 -7.27
C VAL A 171 -8.31 19.96 -6.04
N SER A 172 -7.83 19.62 -4.84
CA SER A 172 -8.24 20.33 -3.62
C SER A 172 -7.80 21.79 -3.60
N GLY A 173 -6.60 22.13 -4.10
CA GLY A 173 -6.18 23.52 -4.19
C GLY A 173 -7.14 24.35 -5.05
N ILE A 174 -7.50 23.83 -6.23
CA ILE A 174 -8.41 24.51 -7.18
C ILE A 174 -9.82 24.65 -6.59
N ILE A 175 -10.34 23.61 -5.94
CA ILE A 175 -11.67 23.66 -5.31
C ILE A 175 -11.70 24.66 -4.15
N ALA A 176 -10.66 24.65 -3.30
CA ALA A 176 -10.60 25.51 -2.12
C ALA A 176 -10.59 27.01 -2.49
N SER A 177 -9.86 27.38 -3.56
CA SER A 177 -9.86 28.76 -4.08
C SER A 177 -11.10 29.12 -4.92
N GLY A 178 -11.85 28.11 -5.39
CA GLY A 178 -13.00 28.29 -6.26
C GLY A 178 -14.28 28.69 -5.52
N SER A 179 -15.39 28.78 -6.27
CA SER A 179 -16.71 29.18 -5.74
C SER A 179 -17.29 28.22 -4.69
N LEU A 180 -16.82 26.97 -4.65
CA LEU A 180 -17.25 25.96 -3.69
C LEU A 180 -16.53 26.05 -2.33
N GLY A 181 -15.40 26.76 -2.28
CA GLY A 181 -14.58 26.94 -1.09
C GLY A 181 -14.09 25.64 -0.46
N TRP A 182 -13.68 25.72 0.80
CA TRP A 182 -13.30 24.56 1.60
C TRP A 182 -14.43 23.51 1.76
N PRO A 183 -15.74 23.87 1.83
CA PRO A 183 -16.81 22.87 1.89
C PRO A 183 -16.85 21.96 0.66
N GLY A 184 -16.52 22.50 -0.53
CA GLY A 184 -16.44 21.75 -1.78
C GLY A 184 -15.51 20.55 -1.72
N LEU A 185 -14.44 20.63 -0.94
CA LEU A 185 -13.48 19.52 -0.76
C LEU A 185 -14.14 18.27 -0.20
N PHE A 186 -15.03 18.49 0.77
CA PHE A 186 -15.76 17.44 1.46
C PHE A 186 -16.89 16.90 0.59
N TYR A 187 -17.65 17.77 -0.09
CA TYR A 187 -18.73 17.35 -0.97
C TYR A 187 -18.24 16.53 -2.18
N VAL A 188 -17.15 16.97 -2.83
CA VAL A 188 -16.60 16.24 -3.99
C VAL A 188 -16.03 14.89 -3.56
N SER A 189 -15.19 14.85 -2.52
CA SER A 189 -14.56 13.59 -2.10
C SER A 189 -15.54 12.59 -1.51
N GLY A 190 -16.46 13.04 -0.66
CA GLY A 190 -17.52 12.20 -0.10
C GLY A 190 -18.51 11.73 -1.15
N GLY A 191 -18.89 12.61 -2.09
CA GLY A 191 -19.78 12.28 -3.21
C GLY A 191 -19.18 11.21 -4.13
N LEU A 192 -17.92 11.37 -4.54
CA LEU A 192 -17.21 10.36 -5.32
C LEU A 192 -17.16 9.00 -4.61
N GLY A 193 -17.00 8.99 -3.29
CA GLY A 193 -16.98 7.76 -2.50
C GLY A 193 -18.35 7.08 -2.39
N VAL A 194 -19.43 7.85 -2.28
CA VAL A 194 -20.80 7.31 -2.33
C VAL A 194 -21.10 6.73 -3.72
N VAL A 195 -20.76 7.44 -4.80
CA VAL A 195 -20.90 6.94 -6.17
C VAL A 195 -20.12 5.65 -6.38
N TRP A 196 -18.88 5.59 -5.88
CA TRP A 196 -18.08 4.37 -5.92
C TRP A 196 -18.74 3.22 -5.14
N CYS A 197 -19.34 3.49 -3.97
CA CYS A 197 -20.05 2.47 -3.19
C CYS A 197 -21.25 1.90 -3.95
N VAL A 198 -22.00 2.74 -4.67
CA VAL A 198 -23.10 2.30 -5.54
C VAL A 198 -22.56 1.38 -6.63
N ALA A 199 -21.50 1.80 -7.34
CA ALA A 199 -20.86 0.97 -8.36
C ALA A 199 -20.35 -0.38 -7.80
N TRP A 200 -19.76 -0.36 -6.59
CA TRP A 200 -19.25 -1.56 -5.92
C TRP A 200 -20.36 -2.56 -5.55
N ILE A 201 -21.53 -2.09 -5.11
CA ILE A 201 -22.66 -2.97 -4.79
C ILE A 201 -23.07 -3.80 -6.02
N PHE A 202 -23.17 -3.15 -7.19
CA PHE A 202 -23.64 -3.79 -8.43
C PHE A 202 -22.56 -4.59 -9.15
N LEU A 203 -21.32 -4.10 -9.20
CA LEU A 203 -20.26 -4.65 -10.06
C LEU A 203 -19.31 -5.60 -9.33
N ALA A 204 -19.15 -5.49 -8.00
CA ALA A 204 -18.20 -6.31 -7.25
C ALA A 204 -18.78 -7.67 -6.84
N ALA A 205 -17.91 -8.68 -6.68
CA ALA A 205 -18.27 -9.98 -6.12
C ALA A 205 -17.16 -10.47 -5.18
N ASN A 206 -17.50 -11.16 -4.08
CA ASN A 206 -16.49 -11.61 -3.10
C ASN A 206 -15.54 -12.64 -3.71
N GLN A 207 -16.11 -13.59 -4.44
CA GLN A 207 -15.38 -14.66 -5.10
C GLN A 207 -15.72 -14.69 -6.59
N PRO A 208 -14.81 -15.19 -7.44
CA PRO A 208 -15.08 -15.39 -8.86
C PRO A 208 -16.34 -16.23 -9.11
N ASN A 209 -16.58 -17.26 -8.29
CA ASN A 209 -17.72 -18.18 -8.41
C ASN A 209 -19.08 -17.53 -8.14
N GLU A 210 -19.13 -16.44 -7.38
CA GLU A 210 -20.36 -15.71 -7.05
C GLU A 210 -20.70 -14.62 -8.07
N SER A 211 -19.81 -14.36 -9.04
CA SER A 211 -19.95 -13.27 -9.98
C SER A 211 -20.95 -13.58 -11.08
N LYS A 212 -21.97 -12.73 -11.24
CA LYS A 212 -22.98 -12.88 -12.32
C LYS A 212 -22.44 -12.56 -13.72
N PHE A 213 -21.38 -11.75 -13.81
CA PHE A 213 -20.86 -11.22 -15.06
C PHE A 213 -19.59 -11.93 -15.55
N ILE A 214 -19.13 -12.97 -14.84
CA ILE A 214 -17.90 -13.68 -15.21
C ILE A 214 -18.16 -14.68 -16.34
N SER A 215 -17.24 -14.75 -17.31
CA SER A 215 -17.27 -15.79 -18.34
C SER A 215 -16.80 -17.13 -17.76
N THR A 216 -17.38 -18.23 -18.22
CA THR A 216 -16.96 -19.59 -17.83
C THR A 216 -15.49 -19.86 -18.14
N ALA A 217 -14.97 -19.34 -19.25
CA ALA A 217 -13.55 -19.45 -19.60
C ALA A 217 -12.64 -18.70 -18.60
N GLU A 218 -13.07 -17.53 -18.14
CA GLU A 218 -12.33 -16.74 -17.13
C GLU A 218 -12.34 -17.42 -15.76
N LEU A 219 -13.51 -17.93 -15.35
CA LEU A 219 -13.67 -18.65 -14.10
C LEU A 219 -12.79 -19.90 -14.05
N ASN A 220 -12.76 -20.69 -15.14
CA ASN A 220 -11.89 -21.86 -15.25
C ASN A 220 -10.42 -21.49 -15.21
N TYR A 221 -10.01 -20.38 -15.84
CA TYR A 221 -8.63 -19.88 -15.79
C TYR A 221 -8.21 -19.50 -14.36
N ILE A 222 -9.04 -18.73 -13.65
CA ILE A 222 -8.74 -18.33 -12.25
C ILE A 222 -8.67 -19.56 -11.34
N ASN A 223 -9.63 -20.49 -11.47
CA ASN A 223 -9.69 -21.68 -10.64
C ASN A 223 -8.60 -22.72 -10.98
N ALA A 224 -8.04 -22.70 -12.19
CA ALA A 224 -6.93 -23.55 -12.59
C ALA A 224 -5.58 -23.08 -11.99
N GLU A 225 -5.38 -21.77 -11.85
CA GLU A 225 -4.15 -21.20 -11.26
C GLU A 225 -4.22 -21.05 -9.73
N ARG A 226 -5.36 -21.33 -9.10
CA ARG A 226 -5.51 -21.23 -7.65
C ARG A 226 -4.86 -22.44 -6.97
N PRO A 227 -3.88 -22.27 -6.07
CA PRO A 227 -3.30 -23.39 -5.33
C PRO A 227 -4.40 -24.07 -4.48
N VAL A 228 -4.66 -25.34 -4.78
CA VAL A 228 -5.40 -26.35 -4.00
C VAL A 228 -6.36 -25.79 -2.93
N THR A 229 -7.55 -25.35 -3.36
CA THR A 229 -8.74 -25.30 -2.50
C THR A 229 -9.86 -26.19 -3.05
N LYS A 230 -9.54 -27.03 -4.06
CA LYS A 230 -10.50 -27.94 -4.70
C LYS A 230 -10.94 -29.11 -3.81
N GLU A 231 -10.19 -29.45 -2.76
CA GLU A 231 -10.46 -30.68 -1.99
C GLU A 231 -11.31 -30.44 -0.72
N LEU A 232 -11.53 -29.20 -0.27
CA LEU A 232 -12.34 -28.90 0.92
C LEU A 232 -13.74 -28.36 0.62
N GLU A 233 -14.01 -27.90 -0.62
CA GLU A 233 -15.40 -27.58 -1.02
C GLU A 233 -16.22 -28.85 -1.33
N ALA A 234 -15.55 -30.01 -1.50
CA ALA A 234 -16.17 -31.30 -1.78
C ALA A 234 -16.31 -32.22 -0.54
N GLY A 235 -15.84 -31.81 0.64
CA GLY A 235 -15.86 -32.64 1.85
C GLY A 235 -15.99 -31.83 3.14
N GLU A 236 -17.18 -31.89 3.74
CA GLU A 236 -17.50 -31.87 5.18
C GLU A 236 -16.51 -31.20 6.18
N VAL A 237 -16.07 -29.98 5.92
CA VAL A 237 -15.54 -29.10 6.99
C VAL A 237 -16.33 -27.79 6.99
N GLU A 238 -17.51 -27.85 7.60
CA GLU A 238 -18.28 -26.68 8.04
C GLU A 238 -17.50 -25.97 9.17
N GLY A 239 -16.43 -25.27 8.82
CA GLY A 239 -15.63 -24.52 9.78
C GLY A 239 -14.46 -23.82 9.10
N LYS A 240 -14.45 -22.48 9.14
CA LYS A 240 -13.30 -21.70 8.67
C LYS A 240 -12.08 -22.12 9.50
N VAL A 241 -11.09 -22.77 8.86
CA VAL A 241 -9.83 -23.18 9.49
C VAL A 241 -9.28 -22.05 10.38
N PRO A 242 -8.94 -22.32 11.65
CA PRO A 242 -8.43 -21.30 12.55
C PRO A 242 -7.16 -20.65 12.00
N VAL A 243 -6.91 -19.39 12.37
CA VAL A 243 -5.72 -18.67 11.89
C VAL A 243 -4.49 -19.21 12.63
N PRO A 244 -3.42 -19.64 11.94
CA PRO A 244 -2.22 -20.17 12.57
C PRO A 244 -1.32 -19.03 13.12
N TRP A 245 -1.80 -18.32 14.14
CA TRP A 245 -1.13 -17.16 14.73
C TRP A 245 0.33 -17.43 15.11
N ARG A 246 0.60 -18.57 15.75
CA ARG A 246 1.97 -18.95 16.10
C ARG A 246 2.84 -19.09 14.86
N GLY A 247 2.37 -19.78 13.82
CA GLY A 247 3.11 -19.96 12.56
C GLY A 247 3.41 -18.64 11.86
N ILE A 248 2.43 -17.73 11.81
CA ILE A 248 2.60 -16.39 11.22
C ILE A 248 3.61 -15.56 12.01
N LEU A 249 3.45 -15.49 13.34
CA LEU A 249 4.29 -14.65 14.21
C LEU A 249 5.69 -15.22 14.43
N THR A 250 5.93 -16.51 14.21
CA THR A 250 7.30 -17.08 14.24
C THR A 250 7.97 -17.10 12.86
N SER A 251 7.26 -16.69 11.80
CA SER A 251 7.76 -16.76 10.43
C SER A 251 8.77 -15.65 10.13
N LEU A 252 10.01 -16.02 9.87
CA LEU A 252 11.08 -15.07 9.55
C LEU A 252 10.81 -14.24 8.27
N PRO A 253 10.24 -14.81 7.18
CA PRO A 253 9.82 -14.02 6.02
C PRO A 253 8.76 -12.95 6.31
N VAL A 254 7.87 -13.19 7.27
CA VAL A 254 6.86 -12.19 7.70
C VAL A 254 7.55 -11.03 8.40
N TRP A 255 8.46 -11.31 9.33
CA TRP A 255 9.25 -10.26 9.99
C TRP A 255 10.16 -9.50 9.01
N ALA A 256 10.73 -10.18 8.02
CA ALA A 256 11.49 -9.54 6.96
C ALA A 256 10.64 -8.51 6.21
N LEU A 257 9.38 -8.84 5.93
CA LEU A 257 8.43 -7.93 5.29
C LEU A 257 8.02 -6.77 6.22
N VAL A 258 7.76 -7.05 7.50
CA VAL A 258 7.46 -6.00 8.51
C VAL A 258 8.60 -4.99 8.57
N VAL A 259 9.83 -5.45 8.73
CA VAL A 259 11.03 -4.57 8.80
C VAL A 259 11.19 -3.77 7.51
N ALA A 260 11.06 -4.40 6.34
CA ALA A 260 11.18 -3.70 5.06
C ALA A 260 10.12 -2.60 4.88
N ARG A 261 8.87 -2.87 5.26
CA ARG A 261 7.76 -1.91 5.15
C ARG A 261 7.86 -0.80 6.19
N SER A 262 8.32 -1.11 7.39
CA SER A 262 8.62 -0.10 8.42
C SER A 262 9.78 0.80 7.99
N ALA A 263 10.87 0.25 7.43
CA ALA A 263 11.98 1.04 6.90
C ALA A 263 11.53 1.92 5.73
N HIS A 264 10.72 1.39 4.81
CA HIS A 264 10.11 2.18 3.74
C HIS A 264 9.26 3.33 4.29
N SER A 265 8.40 3.06 5.29
CA SER A 265 7.56 4.06 5.95
C SER A 265 8.39 5.15 6.63
N TRP A 266 9.53 4.79 7.25
CA TRP A 266 10.48 5.72 7.85
C TRP A 266 10.95 6.76 6.85
N GLY A 267 11.56 6.33 5.76
CA GLY A 267 12.12 7.30 4.84
C GLY A 267 11.05 7.96 3.97
N PHE A 268 9.92 7.33 3.66
CA PHE A 268 8.80 8.02 3.01
C PHE A 268 8.27 9.17 3.88
N SER A 269 8.06 8.94 5.18
CA SER A 269 7.65 10.00 6.11
C SER A 269 8.73 11.08 6.28
N THR A 270 10.00 10.71 6.35
CA THR A 270 11.13 11.66 6.39
C THR A 270 11.14 12.54 5.14
N LEU A 271 11.02 11.93 3.95
CA LEU A 271 10.99 12.64 2.67
C LEU A 271 9.79 13.57 2.55
N GLN A 272 8.65 13.26 3.17
CA GLN A 272 7.46 14.12 3.12
C GLN A 272 7.46 15.25 4.15
N ALA A 273 7.75 14.93 5.41
CA ALA A 273 7.59 15.87 6.51
C ALA A 273 8.79 16.82 6.63
N GLU A 274 9.99 16.30 6.40
CA GLU A 274 11.22 16.99 6.80
C GLU A 274 11.88 17.73 5.64
N ILE A 275 11.73 17.23 4.41
CA ILE A 275 12.26 17.90 3.22
C ILE A 275 11.75 19.34 3.08
N PRO A 276 10.44 19.64 3.19
CA PRO A 276 9.96 21.02 3.07
C PRO A 276 10.57 21.93 4.13
N THR A 277 10.78 21.41 5.35
CA THR A 277 11.40 22.14 6.47
C THR A 277 12.89 22.39 6.22
N TYR A 278 13.62 21.37 5.77
CA TYR A 278 15.02 21.48 5.36
C TYR A 278 15.22 22.49 4.23
N MET A 279 14.35 22.45 3.21
CA MET A 279 14.41 23.36 2.06
C MET A 279 14.17 24.81 2.49
N LYS A 280 13.26 25.04 3.44
CA LYS A 280 13.01 26.37 3.98
C LYS A 280 14.18 26.87 4.85
N GLY A 281 14.67 26.04 5.77
CA GLY A 281 15.71 26.45 6.74
C GLY A 281 17.11 26.54 6.14
N VAL A 282 17.55 25.52 5.39
CA VAL A 282 18.93 25.42 4.88
C VAL A 282 19.09 25.97 3.47
N LEU A 283 18.05 25.84 2.64
CA LEU A 283 18.11 26.24 1.23
C LEU A 283 17.31 27.52 0.94
N ASN A 284 16.72 28.17 1.95
CA ASN A 284 15.92 29.39 1.81
C ASN A 284 14.90 29.28 0.66
N MET A 285 14.27 28.12 0.50
CA MET A 285 13.25 27.83 -0.51
C MET A 285 11.90 27.57 0.15
N ASP A 286 10.92 28.43 -0.15
CA ASP A 286 9.58 28.27 0.37
C ASP A 286 8.74 27.35 -0.55
N MET A 287 8.93 26.04 -0.41
CA MET A 287 8.20 25.03 -1.19
C MET A 287 6.69 25.10 -0.98
N LYS A 288 6.25 25.51 0.21
CA LYS A 288 4.82 25.58 0.57
C LYS A 288 4.08 26.67 -0.20
N LYS A 289 4.78 27.75 -0.60
CA LYS A 289 4.19 28.82 -1.41
C LYS A 289 3.98 28.45 -2.88
N ASN A 290 4.64 27.39 -3.36
CA ASN A 290 4.54 26.99 -4.75
C ASN A 290 4.00 25.56 -4.87
N ALA A 291 2.70 25.46 -5.09
CA ALA A 291 1.97 24.21 -5.23
C ALA A 291 2.56 23.29 -6.32
N LEU A 292 3.14 23.86 -7.39
CA LEU A 292 3.80 23.07 -8.44
C LEU A 292 5.02 22.32 -7.91
N TYR A 293 5.89 22.98 -7.13
CA TYR A 293 7.07 22.32 -6.55
C TYR A 293 6.69 21.25 -5.53
N SER A 294 5.62 21.45 -4.78
CA SER A 294 5.13 20.47 -3.81
C SER A 294 4.48 19.24 -4.48
N ALA A 295 3.97 19.37 -5.69
CA ALA A 295 3.30 18.27 -6.40
C ALA A 295 4.24 17.42 -7.28
N LEU A 296 5.38 17.97 -7.71
CA LEU A 296 6.36 17.28 -8.57
C LEU A 296 6.82 15.91 -8.04
N PRO A 297 7.18 15.73 -6.75
CA PRO A 297 7.62 14.43 -6.24
C PRO A 297 6.55 13.34 -6.35
N TYR A 298 5.30 13.70 -6.10
CA TYR A 298 4.16 12.77 -6.18
C TYR A 298 3.83 12.41 -7.63
N LEU A 299 3.94 13.37 -8.54
CA LEU A 299 3.80 13.12 -9.98
C LEU A 299 4.88 12.14 -10.46
N ALA A 300 6.14 12.38 -10.07
CA ALA A 300 7.25 11.49 -10.40
C ALA A 300 7.04 10.09 -9.82
N MET A 301 6.57 9.97 -8.58
CA MET A 301 6.21 8.69 -7.95
C MET A 301 5.14 7.94 -8.74
N TRP A 302 4.08 8.64 -9.15
CA TRP A 302 3.00 8.04 -9.94
C TRP A 302 3.50 7.57 -11.31
N CYS A 303 4.24 8.39 -12.05
CA CYS A 303 4.82 8.00 -13.34
C CYS A 303 5.78 6.81 -13.21
N MET A 304 6.68 6.85 -12.23
CA MET A 304 7.64 5.78 -11.99
C MET A 304 6.97 4.47 -11.59
N SER A 305 5.81 4.51 -10.90
CA SER A 305 5.05 3.30 -10.57
C SER A 305 4.64 2.49 -11.82
N TYR A 306 4.23 3.17 -12.90
CA TYR A 306 3.92 2.52 -14.18
C TYR A 306 5.17 2.07 -14.93
N VAL A 307 6.27 2.82 -14.85
CA VAL A 307 7.55 2.41 -15.43
C VAL A 307 8.01 1.10 -14.78
N TYR A 308 8.01 1.02 -13.45
CA TYR A 308 8.33 -0.22 -12.74
C TYR A 308 7.35 -1.34 -13.09
N LEU A 309 6.05 -1.04 -13.24
CA LEU A 309 5.05 -2.02 -13.65
C LEU A 309 5.40 -2.66 -15.00
N ILE A 310 5.64 -1.83 -16.03
CA ILE A 310 5.98 -2.28 -17.38
C ILE A 310 7.29 -3.07 -17.37
N ILE A 311 8.32 -2.57 -16.68
CA ILE A 311 9.61 -3.26 -16.58
C ILE A 311 9.44 -4.61 -15.88
N SER A 312 8.69 -4.69 -14.77
CA SER A 312 8.45 -5.97 -14.09
C SER A 312 7.74 -6.98 -14.98
N ASP A 313 6.73 -6.53 -15.74
CA ASP A 313 5.96 -7.40 -16.63
C ASP A 313 6.83 -7.93 -17.77
N VAL A 314 7.66 -7.08 -18.39
CA VAL A 314 8.60 -7.49 -19.44
C VAL A 314 9.64 -8.48 -18.90
N LEU A 315 10.21 -8.22 -17.71
CA LEU A 315 11.23 -9.09 -17.11
C LEU A 315 10.66 -10.45 -16.69
N LEU A 316 9.43 -10.49 -16.16
CA LEU A 316 8.72 -11.74 -15.83
C LEU A 316 8.35 -12.52 -17.10
N ASN A 317 7.72 -11.87 -18.07
CA ASN A 317 7.21 -12.53 -19.27
C ASN A 317 8.35 -13.06 -20.15
N ARG A 318 9.48 -12.36 -20.20
CA ARG A 318 10.70 -12.84 -20.88
C ARG A 318 11.52 -13.83 -20.04
N LYS A 319 11.09 -14.15 -18.82
CA LYS A 319 11.78 -15.05 -17.87
C LYS A 319 13.25 -14.64 -17.61
N ILE A 320 13.54 -13.33 -17.66
CA ILE A 320 14.88 -12.79 -17.41
C ILE A 320 15.18 -12.81 -15.90
N LEU A 321 14.18 -12.46 -15.08
CA LEU A 321 14.25 -12.52 -13.63
C LEU A 321 13.06 -13.31 -13.07
N SER A 322 13.32 -14.05 -12.00
CA SER A 322 12.26 -14.68 -11.21
C SER A 322 11.47 -13.64 -10.41
N LEU A 323 10.28 -14.01 -9.93
CA LEU A 323 9.47 -13.15 -9.06
C LEU A 323 10.27 -12.69 -7.83
N THR A 324 11.03 -13.60 -7.20
CA THR A 324 11.93 -13.28 -6.08
C THR A 324 12.97 -12.23 -6.48
N GLY A 325 13.60 -12.40 -7.66
CA GLY A 325 14.57 -11.45 -8.18
C GLY A 325 13.97 -10.06 -8.37
N ILE A 326 12.80 -9.96 -8.99
CA ILE A 326 12.14 -8.67 -9.23
C ILE A 326 11.73 -7.97 -7.94
N ARG A 327 11.10 -8.71 -7.01
CA ARG A 327 10.71 -8.17 -5.71
C ARG A 327 11.93 -7.61 -4.95
N LYS A 328 13.04 -8.36 -4.91
CA LYS A 328 14.27 -7.96 -4.24
C LYS A 328 14.98 -6.80 -4.92
N THR A 329 15.13 -6.82 -6.24
CA THR A 329 15.77 -5.75 -7.01
C THR A 329 15.01 -4.45 -6.87
N PHE A 330 13.69 -4.45 -7.07
CA PHE A 330 12.90 -3.21 -7.01
C PHE A 330 12.78 -2.67 -5.59
N ASN A 331 12.68 -3.53 -4.58
CA ASN A 331 12.75 -3.08 -3.18
C ASN A 331 14.13 -2.47 -2.88
N THR A 332 15.21 -3.04 -3.41
CA THR A 332 16.57 -2.51 -3.23
C THR A 332 16.73 -1.14 -3.89
N LEU A 333 16.26 -0.99 -5.13
CA LEU A 333 16.24 0.31 -5.80
C LEU A 333 15.42 1.33 -5.01
N ALA A 334 14.27 0.92 -4.47
CA ALA A 334 13.38 1.81 -3.73
C ALA A 334 13.89 2.22 -2.33
N LEU A 335 14.80 1.47 -1.69
CA LEU A 335 15.35 1.82 -0.38
C LEU A 335 16.79 2.32 -0.45
N TRP A 336 17.70 1.61 -1.13
CA TRP A 336 19.11 1.97 -1.15
C TRP A 336 19.39 3.21 -2.01
N THR A 337 18.68 3.40 -3.13
CA THR A 337 18.88 4.61 -3.95
C THR A 337 18.43 5.87 -3.22
N PRO A 338 17.23 5.93 -2.60
CA PRO A 338 16.87 7.07 -1.74
C PRO A 338 17.76 7.24 -0.51
N ALA A 339 18.39 6.17 0.02
CA ALA A 339 19.37 6.31 1.10
C ALA A 339 20.60 7.11 0.66
N VAL A 340 21.16 6.78 -0.50
CA VAL A 340 22.28 7.54 -1.10
C VAL A 340 21.84 8.96 -1.44
N GLY A 341 20.65 9.11 -2.02
CA GLY A 341 20.09 10.40 -2.36
C GLY A 341 19.84 11.32 -1.16
N LEU A 342 19.39 10.78 -0.02
CA LEU A 342 19.21 11.54 1.22
C LEU A 342 20.54 12.08 1.76
N ILE A 343 21.59 11.25 1.75
CA ILE A 343 22.93 11.68 2.13
C ILE A 343 23.42 12.79 1.20
N ALA A 344 23.26 12.60 -0.12
CA ALA A 344 23.66 13.59 -1.11
C ALA A 344 22.92 14.93 -0.94
N VAL A 345 21.62 14.92 -0.62
CA VAL A 345 20.85 16.14 -0.30
C VAL A 345 21.44 16.90 0.88
N GLY A 346 21.90 16.21 1.93
CA GLY A 346 22.57 16.82 3.08
C GLY A 346 23.90 17.50 2.74
N PHE A 347 24.47 17.21 1.56
CA PHE A 347 25.68 17.86 1.06
C PHE A 347 25.43 19.05 0.11
N LEU A 348 24.17 19.39 -0.17
CA LEU A 348 23.83 20.54 -1.00
C LEU A 348 23.80 21.84 -0.17
N GLY A 349 24.24 22.94 -0.79
CA GLY A 349 24.18 24.29 -0.23
C GLY A 349 23.19 25.19 -0.98
N GLU A 350 23.06 26.44 -0.53
CA GLU A 350 22.11 27.42 -1.09
C GLU A 350 22.30 27.69 -2.59
N ASP A 351 23.51 27.55 -3.11
CA ASP A 351 23.81 27.78 -4.53
C ASP A 351 23.23 26.68 -5.45
N GLN A 352 22.78 25.57 -4.88
CA GLN A 352 22.38 24.34 -5.60
C GLN A 352 20.90 23.97 -5.39
N LYS A 353 20.04 24.97 -5.16
CA LYS A 353 18.59 24.83 -4.95
C LYS A 353 17.89 23.95 -6.00
N THR A 354 18.15 24.18 -7.29
CA THR A 354 17.55 23.38 -8.37
C THR A 354 17.96 21.91 -8.32
N LEU A 355 19.24 21.64 -8.01
CA LEU A 355 19.75 20.28 -7.89
C LEU A 355 19.09 19.54 -6.71
N ALA A 356 18.85 20.23 -5.60
CA ALA A 356 18.14 19.67 -4.45
C ALA A 356 16.72 19.23 -4.82
N VAL A 357 15.95 20.09 -5.50
CA VAL A 357 14.59 19.77 -5.96
C VAL A 357 14.58 18.57 -6.92
N VAL A 358 15.51 18.53 -7.88
CA VAL A 358 15.61 17.42 -8.85
C VAL A 358 15.95 16.11 -8.15
N LEU A 359 16.94 16.13 -7.26
CA LEU A 359 17.38 14.94 -6.53
C LEU A 359 16.28 14.39 -5.60
N MET A 360 15.55 15.27 -4.93
CA MET A 360 14.42 14.87 -4.08
C MET A 360 13.26 14.30 -4.89
N THR A 361 12.90 14.95 -5.99
CA THR A 361 11.87 14.45 -6.92
C THR A 361 12.25 13.08 -7.45
N ALA A 362 13.51 12.88 -7.83
CA ALA A 362 14.03 11.60 -8.27
C ALA A 362 13.99 10.54 -7.15
N ASN A 363 14.37 10.88 -5.92
CA ASN A 363 14.32 9.96 -4.78
C ASN A 363 12.90 9.46 -4.49
N VAL A 364 11.93 10.38 -4.44
CA VAL A 364 10.51 10.02 -4.22
C VAL A 364 9.98 9.20 -5.40
N GLY A 365 10.34 9.56 -6.63
CA GLY A 365 10.03 8.79 -7.83
C GLY A 365 10.53 7.34 -7.78
N ILE A 366 11.80 7.15 -7.43
CA ILE A 366 12.45 5.84 -7.36
C ILE A 366 11.85 4.99 -6.23
N ASN A 367 11.43 5.62 -5.13
CA ASN A 367 10.81 4.96 -3.98
C ASN A 367 9.48 4.25 -4.33
N ALA A 368 8.80 4.63 -5.43
CA ALA A 368 7.61 3.94 -5.96
C ALA A 368 7.85 2.44 -6.24
N GLY A 369 9.10 2.02 -6.44
CA GLY A 369 9.48 0.61 -6.64
C GLY A 369 9.09 -0.29 -5.46
N SER A 370 8.85 0.27 -4.27
CA SER A 370 8.46 -0.47 -3.06
C SER A 370 7.08 -1.15 -3.18
N THR A 371 6.18 -0.57 -3.98
CA THR A 371 4.84 -1.11 -4.23
C THR A 371 4.93 -2.49 -4.88
N ILE A 372 5.78 -2.62 -5.90
CA ILE A 372 6.10 -3.91 -6.52
C ILE A 372 7.05 -4.71 -5.63
N GLY A 373 8.03 -4.08 -4.98
CA GLY A 373 9.07 -4.79 -4.23
C GLY A 373 8.60 -5.53 -2.98
N SER A 374 7.83 -4.87 -2.12
CA SER A 374 7.45 -5.40 -0.80
C SER A 374 5.94 -5.41 -0.54
N ALA A 375 5.16 -4.44 -1.02
CA ALA A 375 3.73 -4.38 -0.67
C ALA A 375 2.95 -5.64 -1.12
N LEU A 376 3.20 -6.11 -2.34
CA LEU A 376 2.57 -7.31 -2.89
C LEU A 376 3.11 -8.63 -2.32
N ASN A 377 4.25 -8.60 -1.63
CA ASN A 377 4.83 -9.82 -1.04
C ASN A 377 3.95 -10.43 0.06
N THR A 378 3.02 -9.66 0.63
CA THR A 378 1.97 -10.19 1.52
C THR A 378 1.14 -11.28 0.86
N ILE A 379 0.81 -11.11 -0.42
CA ILE A 379 0.00 -12.07 -1.18
C ILE A 379 0.88 -13.24 -1.67
N ASP A 380 2.16 -12.98 -1.92
CA ASP A 380 3.13 -14.01 -2.33
C ASP A 380 3.46 -14.98 -1.17
N LEU A 381 3.49 -14.49 0.08
CA LEU A 381 3.72 -15.30 1.28
C LEU A 381 2.54 -16.16 1.69
N SER A 382 1.31 -15.65 1.55
CA SER A 382 0.09 -16.38 1.86
C SER A 382 -1.12 -15.75 1.17
N PRO A 383 -1.65 -16.39 0.11
CA PRO A 383 -2.91 -15.98 -0.50
C PRO A 383 -4.11 -16.11 0.44
N ASN A 384 -4.14 -17.14 1.30
CA ASN A 384 -5.29 -17.42 2.18
C ASN A 384 -5.40 -16.44 3.36
N TYR A 385 -4.26 -15.91 3.81
CA TYR A 385 -4.16 -14.99 4.94
C TYR A 385 -3.62 -13.61 4.53
N ALA A 386 -3.62 -13.27 3.22
CA ALA A 386 -3.07 -12.03 2.67
C ALA A 386 -3.58 -10.77 3.38
N GLY A 387 -4.89 -10.70 3.66
CA GLY A 387 -5.49 -9.58 4.38
C GLY A 387 -5.01 -9.45 5.83
N ILE A 388 -4.78 -10.56 6.53
CA ILE A 388 -4.26 -10.57 7.90
C ILE A 388 -2.80 -10.15 7.92
N LEU A 389 -1.98 -10.70 7.00
CA LEU A 389 -0.59 -10.29 6.84
C LEU A 389 -0.48 -8.79 6.53
N MET A 390 -1.28 -8.29 5.61
CA MET A 390 -1.30 -6.87 5.28
C MET A 390 -1.71 -6.02 6.49
N GLY A 391 -2.68 -6.45 7.29
CA GLY A 391 -3.05 -5.78 8.54
C GLY A 391 -1.88 -5.68 9.53
N ILE A 392 -1.18 -6.79 9.80
CA ILE A 392 -0.01 -6.81 10.71
C ILE A 392 1.09 -5.90 10.19
N VAL A 393 1.47 -6.08 8.92
CA VAL A 393 2.57 -5.34 8.28
C VAL A 393 2.27 -3.85 8.22
N ASN A 394 1.05 -3.48 7.83
CA ASN A 394 0.66 -2.09 7.70
C ASN A 394 0.48 -1.41 9.08
N SER A 395 -0.04 -2.12 10.10
CA SER A 395 -0.07 -1.60 11.48
C SER A 395 1.33 -1.25 11.96
N ALA A 396 2.30 -2.16 11.83
CA ALA A 396 3.68 -1.89 12.23
C ALA A 396 4.29 -0.72 11.46
N ALA A 397 4.06 -0.65 10.14
CA ALA A 397 4.58 0.42 9.30
C ALA A 397 3.96 1.80 9.61
N ASN A 398 2.72 1.87 10.10
CA ASN A 398 2.05 3.15 10.44
C ASN A 398 2.45 3.72 11.82
N VAL A 399 3.11 2.94 12.68
CA VAL A 399 3.71 3.49 13.92
C VAL A 399 4.92 4.35 13.60
N VAL A 400 5.65 4.01 12.54
CA VAL A 400 6.91 4.65 12.18
C VAL A 400 6.78 6.16 11.91
N PRO A 401 5.81 6.65 11.12
CA PRO A 401 5.62 8.09 10.89
C PRO A 401 5.33 8.92 12.15
N ILE A 402 4.95 8.29 13.27
CA ILE A 402 4.80 8.98 14.56
C ILE A 402 6.18 9.21 15.20
N LEU A 403 7.11 8.27 15.02
CA LEU A 403 8.46 8.32 15.60
C LEU A 403 9.39 9.26 14.82
N THR A 404 9.22 9.37 13.50
CA THR A 404 10.11 10.18 12.65
C THR A 404 10.20 11.64 13.10
N PRO A 405 9.09 12.41 13.24
CA PRO A 405 9.16 13.82 13.61
C PRO A 405 9.66 14.04 15.04
N LEU A 406 9.41 13.08 15.95
CA LEU A 406 9.91 13.12 17.33
C LEU A 406 11.44 13.02 17.35
N LEU A 407 12.01 12.10 16.57
CA LEU A 407 13.46 11.97 16.46
C LEU A 407 14.08 13.23 15.84
N VAL A 408 13.44 13.79 14.80
CA VAL A 408 13.91 15.03 14.18
C VAL A 408 13.86 16.21 15.16
N GLY A 409 12.77 16.36 15.91
CA GLY A 409 12.64 17.45 16.89
C GLY A 409 13.66 17.41 18.03
N VAL A 410 14.20 16.22 18.35
CA VAL A 410 15.28 16.08 19.35
C VAL A 410 16.65 16.42 18.76
N ILE A 411 16.89 16.08 17.50
CA ILE A 411 18.19 16.25 16.84
C ILE A 411 18.35 17.67 16.25
N VAL A 412 17.31 18.16 15.59
CA VAL A 412 17.28 19.46 14.91
C VAL A 412 16.75 20.50 15.90
N GLN A 413 17.67 21.07 16.68
CA GLN A 413 17.38 22.19 17.60
C GLN A 413 17.52 23.54 16.89
N ASP A 414 18.39 23.61 15.88
CA ASP A 414 18.55 24.78 15.01
C ASP A 414 18.13 24.39 13.58
N PRO A 415 16.98 24.89 13.08
CA PRO A 415 16.47 24.59 11.75
C PRO A 415 17.44 24.94 10.61
N ASN A 416 18.37 25.87 10.84
CA ASN A 416 19.35 26.31 9.85
C ASN A 416 20.65 25.50 9.91
N SER A 417 20.83 24.67 10.95
CA SER A 417 22.04 23.89 11.15
C SER A 417 22.08 22.68 10.20
N ARG A 418 22.90 22.81 9.16
CA ARG A 418 23.10 21.74 8.18
C ARG A 418 23.63 20.44 8.79
N THR A 419 24.51 20.52 9.78
CA THR A 419 25.09 19.34 10.44
C THR A 419 24.02 18.51 11.16
N GLN A 420 23.04 19.15 11.79
CA GLN A 420 21.94 18.45 12.47
C GLN A 420 21.05 17.72 11.46
N TRP A 421 20.75 18.34 10.32
CA TRP A 421 20.02 17.71 9.23
C TRP A 421 20.79 16.54 8.59
N GLN A 422 22.10 16.66 8.45
CA GLN A 422 22.94 15.55 7.98
C GLN A 422 22.84 14.33 8.89
N ILE A 423 22.81 14.52 10.22
CA ILE A 423 22.63 13.42 11.18
C ILE A 423 21.28 12.73 10.94
N VAL A 424 20.19 13.49 10.78
CA VAL A 424 18.87 12.94 10.45
C VAL A 424 18.90 12.11 9.17
N PHE A 425 19.51 12.64 8.10
CA PHE A 425 19.59 11.93 6.82
C PHE A 425 20.46 10.67 6.89
N ILE A 426 21.55 10.69 7.66
CA ILE A 426 22.39 9.50 7.91
C ILE A 426 21.62 8.42 8.67
N ILE A 427 20.85 8.79 9.70
CA ILE A 427 20.00 7.85 10.42
C ILE A 427 18.97 7.21 9.48
N SER A 428 18.27 8.02 8.68
CA SER A 428 17.31 7.52 7.70
C SER A 428 17.95 6.62 6.65
N ALA A 429 19.16 6.95 6.18
CA ALA A 429 19.92 6.11 5.26
C ALA A 429 20.33 4.78 5.88
N ALA A 430 20.73 4.76 7.16
CA ALA A 430 21.04 3.54 7.89
C ALA A 430 19.80 2.64 8.05
N VAL A 431 18.64 3.22 8.39
CA VAL A 431 17.37 2.49 8.49
C VAL A 431 16.99 1.86 7.14
N PHE A 432 17.11 2.61 6.05
CA PHE A 432 16.88 2.08 4.70
C PHE A 432 17.85 0.96 4.33
N PHE A 433 19.14 1.14 4.62
CA PHE A 433 20.16 0.16 4.30
C PHE A 433 19.93 -1.16 5.04
N LEU A 434 19.81 -1.10 6.36
CA LEU A 434 19.60 -2.25 7.23
C LEU A 434 18.25 -2.93 6.97
N GLY A 435 17.19 -2.14 6.77
CA GLY A 435 15.85 -2.66 6.50
C GLY A 435 15.79 -3.46 5.18
N ASN A 436 16.42 -2.95 4.12
CA ASN A 436 16.50 -3.68 2.86
C ASN A 436 17.48 -4.86 2.93
N LEU A 437 18.60 -4.74 3.65
CA LEU A 437 19.53 -5.86 3.85
C LEU A 437 18.82 -7.05 4.51
N PHE A 438 18.05 -6.79 5.56
CA PHE A 438 17.27 -7.82 6.24
C PHE A 438 16.23 -8.48 5.29
N TYR A 439 15.58 -7.68 4.44
CA TYR A 439 14.67 -8.18 3.40
C TYR A 439 15.36 -9.03 2.34
N LEU A 440 16.57 -8.64 1.92
CA LEU A 440 17.35 -9.40 0.94
C LEU A 440 17.76 -10.77 1.46
N VAL A 441 18.16 -10.85 2.74
CA VAL A 441 18.61 -12.10 3.37
C VAL A 441 17.43 -13.02 3.68
N PHE A 442 16.37 -12.49 4.31
CA PHE A 442 15.31 -13.31 4.89
C PHE A 442 13.97 -13.28 4.12
N GLY A 443 13.80 -12.34 3.20
CA GLY A 443 12.60 -12.23 2.37
C GLY A 443 12.46 -13.42 1.42
N ARG A 444 11.26 -14.00 1.40
CA ARG A 444 10.83 -15.09 0.52
C ARG A 444 9.55 -14.68 -0.22
N MET A 445 9.37 -15.20 -1.43
CA MET A 445 8.26 -14.92 -2.34
C MET A 445 7.59 -16.25 -2.77
N GLN A 446 7.41 -17.13 -1.79
CA GLN A 446 6.79 -18.44 -1.93
C GLN A 446 5.80 -18.62 -0.79
N SER A 447 4.74 -19.39 -1.05
CA SER A 447 3.73 -19.68 -0.03
C SER A 447 4.38 -20.38 1.17
N GLN A 448 4.05 -19.91 2.37
CA GLN A 448 4.61 -20.45 3.60
C GLN A 448 3.86 -21.73 4.04
N PRO A 449 4.51 -22.65 4.79
CA PRO A 449 3.88 -23.92 5.18
C PRO A 449 2.55 -23.77 5.94
N TRP A 450 2.38 -22.67 6.68
CA TRP A 450 1.17 -22.37 7.44
C TRP A 450 0.03 -21.77 6.59
N ASP A 451 0.26 -21.51 5.30
CA ASP A 451 -0.80 -21.14 4.36
C ASP A 451 -1.72 -22.33 4.04
N HIS A 452 -1.23 -23.56 4.23
CA HIS A 452 -1.98 -24.79 3.95
C HIS A 452 -3.14 -24.96 4.96
N PRO A 453 -4.36 -25.32 4.51
CA PRO A 453 -5.51 -25.55 5.38
C PRO A 453 -5.25 -26.56 6.49
N ASP A 454 -4.47 -27.62 6.18
CA ASP A 454 -4.21 -28.72 7.10
C ASP A 454 -3.14 -28.42 8.16
N TYR A 455 -2.54 -27.23 8.16
CA TYR A 455 -1.44 -26.90 9.06
C TYR A 455 -1.78 -27.05 10.56
N LEU A 456 -3.06 -26.83 10.92
CA LEU A 456 -3.56 -26.93 12.30
C LEU A 456 -4.25 -28.25 12.61
N LEU A 457 -4.41 -29.15 11.63
CA LEU A 457 -5.02 -30.45 11.87
C LEU A 457 -4.05 -31.34 12.67
N PRO A 458 -4.54 -32.14 13.63
CA PRO A 458 -3.71 -33.11 14.34
C PRO A 458 -3.08 -34.05 13.31
N LYS A 459 -1.75 -34.19 13.33
CA LYS A 459 -1.05 -35.17 12.51
C LYS A 459 -1.51 -36.56 12.94
N GLY A 460 -2.48 -37.13 12.22
CA GLY A 460 -2.84 -38.55 12.37
C GLY A 460 -1.58 -39.39 12.15
N ASN A 461 -1.37 -40.40 13.00
CA ASN A 461 -0.24 -41.32 12.95
C ASN A 461 0.05 -41.77 11.51
N GLY A 462 1.16 -41.28 10.92
CA GLY A 462 1.65 -41.68 9.60
C GLY A 462 1.75 -40.59 8.54
N GLY A 463 1.20 -39.39 8.76
CA GLY A 463 1.31 -38.29 7.80
C GLY A 463 2.69 -37.63 7.78
N VAL A 464 3.56 -38.05 6.87
CA VAL A 464 4.78 -37.32 6.49
C VAL A 464 4.35 -35.90 6.09
N LEU A 465 4.91 -34.87 6.74
CA LEU A 465 4.83 -33.49 6.23
C LEU A 465 5.15 -33.55 4.74
N PRO A 466 4.41 -32.89 3.82
CA PRO A 466 4.95 -32.68 2.49
C PRO A 466 6.34 -32.07 2.70
N PRO A 467 7.42 -32.73 2.24
CA PRO A 467 8.75 -32.15 2.41
C PRO A 467 8.68 -30.76 1.81
N ALA A 468 9.14 -29.75 2.56
CA ALA A 468 9.23 -28.37 2.11
C ALA A 468 9.62 -28.39 0.64
N GLU A 469 8.71 -27.94 -0.24
CA GLU A 469 8.79 -28.17 -1.69
C GLU A 469 10.25 -28.08 -2.13
N LYS A 470 10.82 -29.25 -2.48
CA LYS A 470 12.18 -29.31 -2.98
C LYS A 470 12.24 -28.31 -4.13
N ASN A 471 13.20 -27.37 -4.08
CA ASN A 471 13.46 -26.39 -5.13
C ASN A 471 13.15 -26.98 -6.52
N GLU A 472 12.49 -26.23 -7.39
CA GLU A 472 12.22 -26.63 -8.78
C GLU A 472 13.50 -27.19 -9.47
N GLU A 473 14.67 -26.65 -9.13
CA GLU A 473 15.98 -27.16 -9.56
C GLU A 473 16.27 -28.60 -9.12
N THR A 474 15.89 -28.99 -7.90
CA THR A 474 16.10 -30.33 -7.36
C THR A 474 15.17 -31.36 -8.02
N ILE A 475 13.92 -30.97 -8.32
CA ILE A 475 12.95 -31.82 -9.03
C ILE A 475 13.41 -32.05 -10.48
N VAL A 476 13.89 -30.99 -11.15
CA VAL A 476 14.46 -31.10 -12.50
C VAL A 476 15.73 -31.97 -12.49
N ARG A 477 16.58 -31.85 -11.46
CA ARG A 477 17.80 -32.65 -11.32
C ARG A 477 17.52 -34.12 -11.03
N GLU A 478 16.50 -34.44 -10.23
CA GLU A 478 16.04 -35.81 -9.98
C GLU A 478 15.38 -36.44 -11.21
N LYS A 479 14.55 -35.69 -11.96
CA LYS A 479 14.01 -36.14 -13.26
C LYS A 479 15.10 -36.38 -14.29
N ARG A 480 16.13 -35.53 -14.33
CA ARG A 480 17.27 -35.71 -15.26
C ARG A 480 18.07 -36.97 -14.92
N LYS A 481 18.34 -37.20 -13.63
CA LYS A 481 18.99 -38.42 -13.16
C LYS A 481 18.16 -39.68 -13.43
N SER A 482 16.83 -39.62 -13.25
CA SER A 482 15.97 -40.78 -13.52
C SER A 482 15.93 -41.14 -15.02
N LEU A 483 15.91 -40.13 -15.90
CA LEU A 483 15.98 -40.29 -17.35
C LEU A 483 17.35 -40.81 -17.81
N GLU A 484 18.44 -40.37 -17.17
CA GLU A 484 19.79 -40.88 -17.45
C GLU A 484 19.95 -42.34 -16.99
N SER A 485 19.43 -42.71 -15.82
CA SER A 485 19.43 -44.11 -15.36
C SER A 485 18.57 -45.03 -16.22
N GLN A 486 17.44 -44.56 -16.77
CA GLN A 486 16.63 -45.34 -17.71
C GLN A 486 17.32 -45.53 -19.06
N LYS A 487 18.11 -44.55 -19.52
CA LYS A 487 18.90 -44.69 -20.75
C LYS A 487 20.06 -45.68 -20.61
N VAL A 488 20.67 -45.79 -19.42
CA VAL A 488 21.74 -46.76 -19.14
C VAL A 488 21.20 -48.19 -18.97
N ALA A 489 19.93 -48.36 -18.61
CA ALA A 489 19.31 -49.69 -18.49
C ALA A 489 18.75 -50.24 -19.82
N LEU A 490 18.72 -49.42 -20.89
CA LEU A 490 18.15 -49.75 -22.20
C LEU A 490 19.20 -49.82 -23.33
N GLY A 491 20.49 -49.67 -22.99
CA GLY A 491 21.63 -49.93 -23.88
C GLY A 491 22.52 -50.98 -23.24
#